data_AF-A0A1X0S866-F1
#
_entry.id   AF-A0A1X0S866-F1
#
_cell.length_a   1.000
_cell.length_b   1.000
_cell.length_c   1.000
_cell.angle_alpha   90.00
_cell.angle_beta   90.00
_cell.angle_gamma   90.00
#
_symmetry.space_group_name_H-M   'P 1'
#
loop_
_entity.id
_entity.type
_entity.pdbx_description
1 polymer ?
#
loop_
_entity_poly.entity_id
_entity_poly.type
_entity_poly.pdbx_seq_one_letter_code
_entity_poly.pdbx_strand_id
1 'polypeptide(L)'
;MPSVDNNNNNDKKPVTLTRIYGTLTTIQSASALAFSTFVLMHGAQVISANVGGAQLANRTLLLTRPIYQDKGIETTLVVGSALVHVASGLAKFSIRLYWKQLGHNTAHPTLLPYHRLVGHLQIPVVILHFYLTRLLPIERYGDSSFIDFGYIAWGLQNRPIFTYGLHITLILGSM
;
A
#
# COMPACT_ATOMS: atom_id res chain seq x y z
N MET A 1 13.14 56.62 7.26
CA MET A 1 12.57 55.32 7.66
C MET A 1 13.61 54.25 7.42
N PRO A 2 14.10 53.53 8.45
CA PRO A 2 15.01 52.42 8.21
C PRO A 2 14.24 51.25 7.57
N SER A 3 14.83 50.64 6.55
CA SER A 3 14.33 49.38 5.98
C SER A 3 14.42 48.30 7.05
N VAL A 4 13.27 47.71 7.41
CA VAL A 4 13.25 46.50 8.22
C VAL A 4 13.87 45.40 7.37
N ASP A 5 15.12 45.06 7.67
CA ASP A 5 15.77 43.86 7.15
C ASP A 5 14.97 42.66 7.65
N ASN A 6 14.02 42.24 6.83
CA ASN A 6 13.19 41.07 7.07
C ASN A 6 14.10 39.85 6.91
N ASN A 7 14.73 39.45 8.01
CA ASN A 7 15.69 38.37 8.05
C ASN A 7 15.00 37.07 7.64
N ASN A 8 15.08 36.76 6.34
CA ASN A 8 14.32 35.74 5.63
C ASN A 8 14.82 34.30 5.93
N ASN A 9 15.41 34.11 7.11
CA ASN A 9 15.94 32.84 7.59
C ASN A 9 14.83 31.86 8.00
N ASN A 10 13.61 32.36 8.22
CA ASN A 10 12.45 31.54 8.56
C ASN A 10 11.84 30.80 7.35
N ASP A 11 12.17 31.17 6.11
CA ASP A 11 11.64 30.50 4.91
C ASP A 11 12.48 29.29 4.46
N LYS A 12 13.70 29.14 4.97
CA LYS A 12 14.62 28.07 4.56
C LYS A 12 14.39 26.80 5.38
N LYS A 13 13.90 25.74 4.72
CA LYS A 13 13.82 24.40 5.31
C LYS A 13 15.22 23.92 5.70
N PRO A 14 15.39 23.22 6.85
CA PRO A 14 16.69 22.73 7.25
C PRO A 14 17.24 21.71 6.23
N VAL A 15 18.49 21.90 5.80
CA VAL A 15 19.13 21.13 4.72
C VAL A 15 19.11 19.62 5.00
N THR A 16 19.33 19.23 6.26
CA THR A 16 19.30 17.83 6.69
C THR A 16 17.93 17.18 6.50
N LEU A 17 16.83 17.82 6.93
CA LEU A 17 15.49 17.27 6.74
C LEU A 17 15.11 17.21 5.27
N THR A 18 15.56 18.17 4.46
CA THR A 18 15.34 18.16 3.01
C THR A 18 16.03 16.96 2.34
N ARG A 19 17.27 16.63 2.75
CA ARG A 19 17.99 15.43 2.26
C ARG A 19 17.32 14.13 2.70
N ILE A 20 16.89 14.05 3.97
CA ILE A 20 16.14 12.90 4.49
C ILE A 20 14.85 12.71 3.70
N TYR A 21 14.11 13.80 3.47
CA TYR A 21 12.88 13.77 2.68
C TYR A 21 13.10 13.27 1.24
N GLY A 22 14.21 13.68 0.60
CA GLY A 22 14.61 13.17 -0.71
C GLY A 22 14.91 11.67 -0.69
N THR A 23 15.70 11.22 0.28
CA THR A 23 16.05 9.79 0.44
C THR A 23 14.82 8.93 0.70
N LEU A 24 13.92 9.38 1.59
CA LEU A 24 12.64 8.73 1.86
C LEU A 24 11.78 8.65 0.60
N THR A 25 11.88 9.65 -0.31
CA THR A 25 11.13 9.62 -1.57
C THR A 25 11.65 8.52 -2.49
N THR A 26 12.97 8.37 -2.62
CA THR A 26 13.58 7.27 -3.39
C THR A 26 13.21 5.90 -2.82
N ILE A 27 13.31 5.73 -1.50
CA ILE A 27 12.94 4.49 -0.81
C ILE A 27 11.46 4.16 -1.05
N GLN A 28 10.56 5.14 -0.84
CA GLN A 28 9.12 4.98 -1.04
C GLN A 28 8.79 4.56 -2.48
N SER A 29 9.46 5.14 -3.48
CA SER A 29 9.24 4.80 -4.89
C SER A 29 9.81 3.43 -5.26
N ALA A 30 10.99 3.07 -4.76
CA ALA A 30 11.60 1.77 -5.03
C ALA A 30 10.78 0.63 -4.42
N SER A 31 10.30 0.82 -3.18
CA SER A 31 9.44 -0.16 -2.53
C SER A 31 8.05 -0.23 -3.17
N ALA A 32 7.51 0.89 -3.69
CA ALA A 32 6.28 0.88 -4.47
C ALA A 32 6.41 -0.02 -5.71
N LEU A 33 7.51 0.11 -6.46
CA LEU A 33 7.75 -0.71 -7.66
C LEU A 33 7.75 -2.22 -7.33
N ALA A 34 8.44 -2.61 -6.25
CA ALA A 34 8.48 -3.99 -5.78
C ALA A 34 7.07 -4.50 -5.38
N PHE A 35 6.32 -3.70 -4.62
CA PHE A 35 4.95 -4.05 -4.23
C PHE A 35 4.01 -4.14 -5.45
N SER A 36 4.16 -3.24 -6.43
CA SER A 36 3.37 -3.27 -7.67
C SER A 36 3.56 -4.57 -8.45
N THR A 37 4.75 -5.16 -8.45
CA THR A 37 4.97 -6.49 -9.07
C THR A 37 4.08 -7.56 -8.42
N PHE A 38 3.96 -7.55 -7.09
CA PHE A 38 3.03 -8.43 -6.38
C PHE A 38 1.56 -8.12 -6.75
N VAL A 39 1.15 -6.85 -6.73
CA VAL A 39 -0.22 -6.44 -7.07
C VAL A 39 -0.62 -6.91 -8.47
N LEU A 40 0.29 -6.88 -9.45
CA LEU A 40 0.02 -7.39 -10.80
C LEU A 40 -0.21 -8.91 -10.80
N MET A 41 0.67 -9.68 -10.15
CA MET A 41 0.53 -11.14 -10.09
C MET A 41 -0.72 -11.57 -9.32
N HIS A 42 -0.99 -10.93 -8.19
CA HIS A 42 -2.17 -11.19 -7.38
C HIS A 42 -3.45 -10.74 -8.10
N GLY A 43 -3.42 -9.57 -8.73
CA GLY A 43 -4.52 -9.03 -9.52
C GLY A 43 -4.90 -9.91 -10.71
N ALA A 44 -3.94 -10.62 -11.32
CA ALA A 44 -4.22 -11.58 -12.38
C ALA A 44 -5.20 -12.69 -11.95
N GLN A 45 -5.16 -13.11 -10.68
CA GLN A 45 -6.09 -14.11 -10.12
C GLN A 45 -7.51 -13.54 -10.01
N VAL A 46 -7.63 -12.28 -9.59
CA VAL A 46 -8.92 -11.57 -9.47
C VAL A 46 -9.54 -11.33 -10.85
N ILE A 47 -8.74 -10.92 -11.83
CA ILE A 47 -9.19 -10.78 -13.22
C ILE A 47 -9.65 -12.14 -13.76
N SER A 48 -8.86 -13.19 -13.52
CA SER A 48 -9.19 -14.57 -13.90
C SER A 48 -10.52 -15.04 -13.32
N ALA A 49 -10.84 -14.66 -12.09
CA ALA A 49 -12.11 -14.99 -11.45
C ALA A 49 -13.32 -14.38 -12.17
N ASN A 50 -13.18 -13.17 -12.70
CA ASN A 50 -14.27 -12.48 -13.40
C ASN A 50 -14.49 -13.02 -14.83
N VAL A 51 -13.47 -13.66 -15.42
CA VAL A 51 -13.56 -14.21 -16.79
C VAL A 51 -13.91 -15.69 -16.80
N GLY A 52 -13.26 -16.50 -15.95
CA GLY A 52 -13.37 -17.96 -15.95
C GLY A 52 -13.79 -18.56 -14.61
N GLY A 53 -14.30 -17.74 -13.69
CA GLY A 53 -14.79 -18.17 -12.39
C GLY A 53 -13.69 -18.71 -11.47
N ALA A 54 -14.12 -19.39 -10.41
CA ALA A 54 -13.25 -19.90 -9.36
C ALA A 54 -12.16 -20.87 -9.88
N GLN A 55 -12.49 -21.68 -10.89
CA GLN A 55 -11.55 -22.65 -11.45
C GLN A 55 -10.37 -21.96 -12.13
N LEU A 56 -10.62 -20.92 -12.95
CA LEU A 56 -9.55 -20.19 -13.60
C LEU A 56 -8.73 -19.37 -12.60
N ALA A 57 -9.40 -18.75 -11.62
CA ALA A 57 -8.72 -18.04 -10.52
C ALA A 57 -7.75 -18.95 -9.77
N ASN A 58 -8.18 -20.16 -9.40
CA ASN A 58 -7.34 -21.14 -8.71
C ASN A 58 -6.15 -21.61 -9.57
N ARG A 59 -6.34 -21.81 -10.88
CA ARG A 59 -5.23 -22.14 -11.79
C ARG A 59 -4.21 -21.00 -11.85
N THR A 60 -4.67 -19.77 -12.02
CA THR A 60 -3.79 -18.58 -12.02
C THR A 60 -3.07 -18.39 -10.68
N LEU A 61 -3.73 -18.72 -9.56
CA LEU A 61 -3.10 -18.74 -8.24
C LEU A 61 -1.96 -19.73 -8.19
N LEU A 62 -2.17 -20.96 -8.64
CA LEU A 62 -1.11 -21.99 -8.66
C LEU A 62 0.08 -21.61 -9.55
N LEU A 63 -0.14 -20.89 -10.66
CA LEU A 63 0.93 -20.41 -11.54
C LEU A 63 1.81 -19.33 -10.89
N THR A 64 1.20 -18.44 -10.10
CA THR A 64 1.89 -17.27 -9.53
C THR A 64 2.44 -17.54 -8.13
N ARG A 65 1.88 -18.52 -7.42
CA ARG A 65 2.25 -18.93 -6.06
C ARG A 65 3.75 -19.22 -5.87
N PRO A 66 4.45 -19.98 -6.73
CA PRO A 66 5.90 -20.19 -6.60
C PRO A 66 6.73 -18.91 -6.66
N ILE A 67 6.19 -17.85 -7.27
CA ILE A 67 6.92 -16.60 -7.52
C ILE A 67 6.86 -15.67 -6.30
N TYR A 68 5.77 -15.65 -5.53
CA TYR A 68 5.60 -14.69 -4.43
C TYR A 68 5.16 -15.27 -3.08
N GLN A 69 4.70 -16.53 -3.00
CA GLN A 69 4.33 -17.19 -1.74
C GLN A 69 5.40 -18.17 -1.23
N ASP A 70 6.62 -18.11 -1.78
CA ASP A 70 7.77 -18.76 -1.14
C ASP A 70 8.12 -18.02 0.16
N LYS A 71 8.55 -18.78 1.19
CA LYS A 71 8.75 -18.27 2.55
C LYS A 71 9.68 -17.04 2.61
N GLY A 72 10.69 -16.96 1.75
CA GLY A 72 11.60 -15.82 1.68
C GLY A 72 11.05 -14.66 0.86
N ILE A 73 10.42 -14.95 -0.27
CA ILE A 73 9.93 -13.94 -1.22
C ILE A 73 8.69 -13.25 -0.68
N GLU A 74 7.76 -13.97 -0.08
CA GLU A 74 6.53 -13.37 0.44
C GLU A 74 6.83 -12.31 1.50
N THR A 75 7.72 -12.64 2.43
CA THR A 75 8.15 -11.74 3.50
C THR A 75 8.82 -10.50 2.94
N THR A 76 9.64 -10.64 1.89
CA THR A 76 10.43 -9.52 1.36
C THR A 76 9.66 -8.69 0.34
N LEU A 77 9.09 -9.35 -0.67
CA LEU A 77 8.40 -8.74 -1.81
C LEU A 77 7.02 -8.22 -1.45
N VAL A 78 6.26 -8.92 -0.60
CA VAL A 78 4.88 -8.52 -0.26
C VAL A 78 4.88 -7.68 1.02
N VAL A 79 5.29 -8.28 2.15
CA VAL A 79 5.21 -7.63 3.46
C VAL A 79 6.26 -6.54 3.58
N GLY A 80 7.52 -6.83 3.26
CA GLY A 80 8.65 -5.91 3.39
C GLY A 80 8.48 -4.66 2.54
N SER A 81 8.19 -4.82 1.25
CA SER A 81 8.01 -3.68 0.34
C SER A 81 6.82 -2.79 0.74
N ALA A 82 5.68 -3.38 1.15
CA ALA A 82 4.51 -2.65 1.63
C ALA A 82 4.82 -1.86 2.90
N LEU A 83 5.47 -2.50 3.88
CA LEU A 83 5.86 -1.86 5.14
C LEU A 83 6.82 -0.69 4.90
N VAL A 84 7.84 -0.88 4.07
CA VAL A 84 8.80 0.19 3.72
C VAL A 84 8.10 1.33 3.00
N HIS A 85 7.17 1.04 2.08
CA HIS A 85 6.37 2.06 1.39
C HIS A 85 5.53 2.90 2.36
N VAL A 86 4.77 2.25 3.24
CA VAL A 86 3.90 2.93 4.20
C VAL A 86 4.73 3.72 5.22
N ALA A 87 5.79 3.12 5.78
CA ALA A 87 6.64 3.77 6.76
C ALA A 87 7.33 5.03 6.20
N SER A 88 7.90 4.95 5.00
CA SER A 88 8.53 6.10 4.34
C SER A 88 7.52 7.19 3.98
N GLY A 89 6.31 6.81 3.55
CA GLY A 89 5.19 7.72 3.29
C GLY A 89 4.72 8.47 4.55
N LEU A 90 4.55 7.75 5.66
CA LEU A 90 4.18 8.35 6.96
C LEU A 90 5.28 9.26 7.49
N ALA A 91 6.56 8.87 7.38
CA ALA A 91 7.68 9.72 7.76
C ALA A 91 7.70 11.04 6.96
N LYS A 92 7.49 10.97 5.64
CA LYS A 92 7.35 12.17 4.79
C LYS A 92 6.15 13.02 5.14
N PHE A 93 5.03 12.39 5.51
CA PHE A 93 3.85 13.09 5.99
C PHE A 93 4.17 13.88 7.28
N SER A 94 4.84 13.26 8.26
CA SER A 94 5.28 13.92 9.49
C SER A 94 6.23 15.10 9.25
N ILE A 95 7.20 14.95 8.34
CA ILE A 95 8.11 16.05 7.95
C ILE A 95 7.33 17.22 7.33
N ARG A 96 6.34 16.94 6.47
CA ARG A 96 5.49 17.98 5.87
C ARG A 96 4.62 18.68 6.91
N LEU A 97 4.07 17.94 7.88
CA LEU A 97 3.32 18.54 8.99
C LEU A 97 4.20 19.47 9.82
N TYR A 98 5.42 19.03 10.14
CA TYR A 98 6.41 19.85 10.84
C TYR A 98 6.73 21.15 10.07
N TRP A 99 7.00 21.07 8.76
CA TRP A 99 7.24 22.27 7.96
C TRP A 99 6.04 23.20 7.89
N LYS A 100 4.81 22.66 7.83
CA LYS A 100 3.58 23.46 7.88
C LYS A 100 3.43 24.19 9.21
N GLN A 101 3.77 23.55 10.33
CA GLN A 101 3.75 24.19 11.65
C GLN A 101 4.75 25.34 11.77
N LEU A 102 5.88 25.25 11.06
CA LEU A 102 6.88 26.32 10.96
C LEU A 102 6.51 27.44 9.98
N GLY A 103 5.33 27.39 9.35
CA GLY A 103 4.88 28.41 8.40
C GLY A 103 5.40 28.24 6.97
N HIS A 104 6.14 27.17 6.67
CA HIS A 104 6.60 26.94 5.30
C HIS A 104 5.45 26.51 4.38
N ASN A 105 5.42 27.06 3.16
CA ASN A 105 4.53 26.57 2.12
C ASN A 105 4.97 25.16 1.66
N THR A 106 4.11 24.17 1.87
CA THR A 106 4.31 22.77 1.46
C THR A 106 3.40 22.35 0.30
N ALA A 107 2.66 23.29 -0.29
CA ALA A 107 1.82 23.02 -1.44
C ALA A 107 2.71 22.71 -2.65
N HIS A 108 2.39 21.62 -3.34
CA HIS A 108 3.02 21.27 -4.60
C HIS A 108 1.90 20.88 -5.57
N PRO A 109 1.98 21.31 -6.84
CA PRO A 109 1.05 20.83 -7.86
C PRO A 109 1.16 19.31 -7.94
N THR A 110 0.01 18.64 -7.90
CA THR A 110 -0.08 17.18 -7.86
C THR A 110 -1.01 16.72 -8.96
N LEU A 111 -0.50 15.84 -9.83
CA LEU A 111 -1.29 15.20 -10.90
C LEU A 111 -2.47 14.40 -10.32
N LEU A 112 -2.28 13.79 -9.15
CA LEU A 112 -3.27 12.94 -8.48
C LEU A 112 -3.60 13.53 -7.09
N PRO A 113 -4.48 14.56 -7.02
CA PRO A 113 -4.74 15.32 -5.78
C PRO A 113 -5.24 14.46 -4.62
N TYR A 114 -5.89 13.33 -4.93
CA TYR A 114 -6.44 12.41 -3.94
C TYR A 114 -5.52 11.23 -3.59
N HIS A 115 -4.36 11.08 -4.23
CA HIS A 115 -3.48 9.91 -4.03
C HIS A 115 -3.07 9.73 -2.56
N ARG A 116 -2.83 10.82 -1.83
CA ARG A 116 -2.55 10.77 -0.39
C ARG A 116 -3.74 10.24 0.42
N LEU A 117 -4.94 10.73 0.13
CA LEU A 117 -6.15 10.32 0.83
C LEU A 117 -6.42 8.84 0.61
N VAL A 118 -6.34 8.40 -0.65
CA VAL A 118 -6.47 7.00 -1.05
C VAL A 118 -5.45 6.13 -0.30
N GLY A 119 -4.17 6.52 -0.29
CA GLY A 119 -3.13 5.79 0.44
C GLY A 119 -3.42 5.64 1.93
N HIS A 120 -3.94 6.67 2.61
CA HIS A 120 -4.32 6.57 4.02
C HIS A 120 -5.52 5.66 4.26
N LEU A 121 -6.53 5.71 3.39
CA LEU A 121 -7.69 4.82 3.47
C LEU A 121 -7.32 3.36 3.18
N GLN A 122 -6.32 3.14 2.33
CA GLN A 122 -5.89 1.81 1.92
C GLN A 122 -5.08 1.08 3.00
N ILE A 123 -4.37 1.79 3.88
CA ILE A 123 -3.61 1.18 4.99
C ILE A 123 -4.49 0.24 5.84
N PRO A 124 -5.60 0.69 6.47
CA PRO A 124 -6.42 -0.20 7.29
C PRO A 124 -7.08 -1.32 6.49
N VAL A 125 -7.42 -1.07 5.21
CA VAL A 125 -8.07 -2.07 4.36
C VAL A 125 -7.10 -3.19 3.96
N VAL A 126 -5.85 -2.86 3.63
CA VAL A 126 -4.80 -3.84 3.35
C VAL A 126 -4.46 -4.65 4.60
N ILE A 127 -4.37 -4.01 5.77
CA ILE A 127 -4.17 -4.70 7.05
C ILE A 127 -5.30 -5.71 7.30
N LEU A 128 -6.55 -5.28 7.13
CA LEU A 128 -7.71 -6.16 7.31
C LEU A 128 -7.71 -7.31 6.30
N HIS A 129 -7.39 -7.04 5.03
CA HIS A 129 -7.27 -8.06 4.00
C HIS A 129 -6.19 -9.10 4.35
N PHE A 130 -5.00 -8.65 4.74
CA PHE A 130 -3.90 -9.51 5.18
C PHE A 130 -4.28 -10.33 6.41
N TYR A 131 -4.96 -9.72 7.38
CA TYR A 131 -5.44 -10.43 8.56
C TYR A 131 -6.41 -11.56 8.19
N LEU A 132 -7.45 -11.28 7.39
CA LEU A 132 -8.49 -12.26 7.04
C LEU A 132 -7.99 -13.41 6.15
N THR A 133 -6.98 -13.17 5.33
CA THR A 133 -6.48 -14.13 4.32
C THR A 133 -5.18 -14.81 4.72
N ARG A 134 -4.46 -14.26 5.71
CA ARG A 134 -3.15 -14.76 6.13
C ARG A 134 -3.08 -15.07 7.61
N LEU A 135 -3.28 -14.07 8.47
CA LEU A 135 -3.10 -14.24 9.92
C LEU A 135 -4.17 -15.13 10.54
N LEU A 136 -5.44 -14.86 10.24
CA LEU A 136 -6.56 -15.63 10.79
C LEU A 136 -6.49 -17.13 10.42
N PRO A 137 -6.20 -17.53 9.15
CA PRO A 137 -5.97 -18.92 8.83
C PRO A 137 -4.76 -19.54 9.55
N ILE A 138 -3.64 -18.82 9.69
CA ILE A 138 -2.48 -19.28 10.45
C ILE A 138 -2.84 -19.52 11.91
N GLU A 139 -3.58 -18.60 12.54
CA GLU A 139 -4.04 -18.74 13.93
C GLU A 139 -4.97 -19.93 14.12
N ARG A 140 -5.84 -20.22 13.13
CA ARG A 140 -6.85 -21.27 13.26
C ARG A 140 -6.37 -22.66 12.82
N TYR A 141 -5.49 -22.73 11.83
CA TYR A 141 -5.11 -23.96 11.14
C TYR A 141 -3.59 -24.20 11.09
N GLY A 142 -2.78 -23.28 11.62
CA GLY A 142 -1.31 -23.37 11.61
C GLY A 142 -0.64 -23.01 10.29
N ASP A 143 -1.43 -22.76 9.24
CA ASP A 143 -0.96 -22.39 7.90
C ASP A 143 -2.06 -21.58 7.18
N SER A 144 -1.70 -20.80 6.17
CA SER A 144 -2.63 -20.09 5.26
C SER A 144 -2.43 -20.48 3.80
N SER A 145 -1.57 -21.47 3.53
CA SER A 145 -1.25 -21.89 2.17
C SER A 145 -2.42 -22.61 1.47
N PHE A 146 -3.38 -23.17 2.21
CA PHE A 146 -4.56 -23.81 1.62
C PHE A 146 -5.62 -22.83 1.13
N ILE A 147 -5.48 -21.53 1.42
CA ILE A 147 -6.46 -20.51 1.02
C ILE A 147 -6.46 -20.36 -0.50
N ASP A 148 -7.64 -20.53 -1.09
CA ASP A 148 -7.89 -20.44 -2.52
C ASP A 148 -9.05 -19.48 -2.81
N PHE A 149 -9.48 -19.40 -4.07
CA PHE A 149 -10.61 -18.56 -4.44
C PHE A 149 -11.93 -19.03 -3.81
N GLY A 150 -12.07 -20.31 -3.44
CA GLY A 150 -13.26 -20.83 -2.76
C GLY A 150 -13.50 -20.16 -1.41
N TYR A 151 -12.44 -19.93 -0.64
CA TYR A 151 -12.52 -19.18 0.63
C TYR A 151 -13.03 -17.74 0.41
N ILE A 152 -12.54 -17.07 -0.64
CA ILE A 152 -12.97 -15.71 -1.00
C ILE A 152 -14.41 -15.70 -1.52
N ALA A 153 -14.77 -16.66 -2.38
CA ALA A 153 -16.10 -16.80 -2.95
C ALA A 153 -17.15 -17.05 -1.87
N TRP A 154 -16.83 -17.85 -0.84
CA TRP A 154 -17.71 -18.03 0.30
C TRP A 154 -18.01 -16.69 0.99
N GLY A 155 -17.00 -15.84 1.19
CA GLY A 155 -17.18 -14.50 1.73
C GLY A 155 -18.07 -13.63 0.86
N LEU A 156 -17.81 -13.59 -0.46
CA LEU A 156 -18.61 -12.85 -1.44
C LEU A 156 -20.08 -13.29 -1.48
N GLN A 157 -20.35 -14.58 -1.27
CA GLN A 157 -21.70 -15.14 -1.27
C GLN A 157 -22.43 -14.88 0.06
N ASN A 158 -21.76 -15.06 1.20
CA ASN A 158 -22.40 -15.08 2.52
C ASN A 158 -22.34 -13.73 3.25
N ARG A 159 -21.38 -12.86 2.92
CA ARG A 159 -21.18 -11.53 3.52
C ARG A 159 -20.95 -10.44 2.46
N PRO A 160 -21.80 -10.36 1.42
CA PRO A 160 -21.53 -9.60 0.19
C PRO A 160 -21.16 -8.14 0.44
N ILE A 161 -21.94 -7.39 1.23
CA ILE A 161 -21.68 -5.95 1.46
C ILE A 161 -20.27 -5.72 2.00
N PHE A 162 -19.87 -6.50 3.01
CA PHE A 162 -18.56 -6.38 3.62
C PHE A 162 -17.44 -6.80 2.67
N THR A 163 -17.57 -7.96 2.03
CA THR A 163 -16.50 -8.50 1.19
C THR A 163 -16.38 -7.77 -0.15
N TYR A 164 -17.48 -7.38 -0.80
CA TYR A 164 -17.42 -6.54 -2.00
C TYR A 164 -16.83 -5.18 -1.67
N GLY A 165 -17.24 -4.54 -0.57
CA GLY A 165 -16.69 -3.26 -0.13
C GLY A 165 -15.17 -3.31 0.08
N LEU A 166 -14.68 -4.35 0.77
CA LEU A 166 -13.26 -4.59 0.99
C LEU A 166 -12.50 -4.74 -0.34
N HIS A 167 -12.94 -5.63 -1.24
CA HIS A 167 -12.23 -5.89 -2.49
C HIS A 167 -12.29 -4.72 -3.48
N ILE A 168 -13.43 -4.03 -3.60
CA ILE A 168 -13.55 -2.83 -4.45
C ILE A 168 -12.59 -1.74 -3.98
N THR A 169 -12.49 -1.53 -2.67
CA THR A 169 -11.60 -0.52 -2.10
C THR A 169 -10.13 -0.88 -2.35
N LEU A 170 -9.76 -2.16 -2.23
CA LEU A 170 -8.41 -2.62 -2.57
C LEU A 170 -8.07 -2.44 -4.05
N ILE A 171 -9.00 -2.76 -4.95
CA ILE A 171 -8.80 -2.64 -6.39
C ILE A 171 -8.64 -1.17 -6.78
N LEU A 172 -9.61 -0.31 -6.40
CA LEU A 172 -9.60 1.10 -6.78
C LEU A 172 -8.45 1.87 -6.13
N GLY A 173 -8.05 1.51 -4.90
CA GLY A 173 -6.92 2.15 -4.24
C GLY A 173 -5.58 1.82 -4.88
N SER A 174 -5.48 0.68 -5.57
CA SER A 174 -4.24 0.21 -6.19
C SER A 174 -4.03 0.69 -7.64
N MET A 175 -4.93 1.52 -8.17
CA MET A 175 -4.90 2.08 -9.53
C MET A 175 -4.27 3.47 -9.60
#